data_AF-A0A3D0RDM6-F1
#
_entry.id   AF-A0A3D0RDM6-F1
#
_cell.length_a   1.000
_cell.length_b   1.000
_cell.length_c   1.000
_cell.angle_alpha   90.00
_cell.angle_beta   90.00
_cell.angle_gamma   90.00
#
_symmetry.space_group_name_H-M   'P 1'
#
loop_
_entity.id
_entity.type
_entity.pdbx_description
1 polymer ?
#
loop_
_entity_poly.entity_id
_entity_poly.type
_entity_poly.pdbx_seq_one_letter_code
_entity_poly.pdbx_strand_id
1 'polypeptide(L)'
;MTVEKELEEFVNALEVRLESAFSVVDDPNNFLDTMNGIEKHLATAWPPLADAIKQDGLQPEHRAALEKIVDLLTTLETRTRGRLVWLNDFGDYMRAALETRP
;
A
#
# COMPACT_ATOMS: atom_id res chain seq x y z
N MET A 1 -10.52 19.59 16.73
CA MET A 1 -9.78 19.54 15.46
C MET A 1 -10.78 19.74 14.34
N THR A 2 -10.40 20.30 13.19
CA THR A 2 -11.27 20.27 11.99
C THR A 2 -11.03 18.97 11.24
N VAL A 3 -12.06 18.49 10.52
CA VAL A 3 -11.96 17.29 9.65
C VAL A 3 -10.80 17.41 8.67
N GLU A 4 -10.54 18.62 8.19
CA GLU A 4 -9.43 18.94 7.27
C GLU A 4 -8.06 18.64 7.90
N LYS A 5 -7.84 19.05 9.16
CA LYS A 5 -6.58 18.79 9.86
C LYS A 5 -6.40 17.30 10.15
N GLU A 6 -7.48 16.60 10.51
CA GLU A 6 -7.44 15.15 10.74
C GLU A 6 -7.13 14.39 9.45
N LEU A 7 -7.68 14.85 8.32
CA LEU A 7 -7.43 14.26 7.02
C LEU A 7 -5.99 14.51 6.54
N GLU A 8 -5.47 15.73 6.72
CA GLU A 8 -4.08 16.05 6.42
C GLU A 8 -3.10 15.20 7.24
N GLU A 9 -3.34 15.08 8.55
CA GLU A 9 -2.55 14.22 9.45
C GLU A 9 -2.60 12.76 9.00
N PHE A 10 -3.78 12.27 8.61
CA PHE A 10 -3.96 10.92 8.09
C PHE A 10 -3.20 10.67 6.78
N VAL A 11 -3.32 11.57 5.81
CA VAL A 11 -2.62 11.46 4.52
C VAL A 11 -1.11 11.46 4.74
N ASN A 12 -0.59 12.39 5.54
CA ASN A 12 0.84 12.48 5.83
C ASN A 12 1.35 11.22 6.54
N ALA A 13 0.59 10.70 7.52
CA ALA A 13 0.96 9.48 8.22
C ALA A 13 0.95 8.26 7.30
N LEU A 14 -0.01 8.17 6.38
CA LEU A 14 -0.11 7.08 5.43
C LEU A 14 0.97 7.15 4.35
N GLU A 15 1.30 8.33 3.85
CA GLU A 15 2.39 8.55 2.89
C GLU A 15 3.72 8.04 3.45
N VAL A 16 4.09 8.45 4.67
CA VAL A 16 5.32 8.00 5.34
C VAL A 16 5.37 6.48 5.49
N ARG A 17 4.23 5.86 5.82
CA ARG A 17 4.16 4.40 5.95
C ARG A 17 4.32 3.69 4.60
N LEU A 18 3.75 4.23 3.53
CA LEU A 18 3.88 3.69 2.19
C LEU A 18 5.31 3.82 1.67
N GLU A 19 5.96 4.97 1.89
CA GLU A 19 7.39 5.16 1.59
C GLU A 19 8.26 4.15 2.35
N SER A 20 7.98 3.94 3.64
CA SER A 20 8.63 2.90 4.44
C SER A 20 8.44 1.52 3.80
N ALA A 21 7.22 1.17 3.38
CA ALA A 21 6.93 -0.12 2.74
C ALA A 21 7.72 -0.31 1.43
N PHE A 22 7.87 0.75 0.62
CA PHE A 22 8.70 0.71 -0.58
C PHE A 22 10.18 0.46 -0.28
N SER A 23 10.69 0.98 0.84
CA SER A 23 12.09 0.82 1.24
C SER A 23 12.43 -0.60 1.71
N VAL A 24 11.45 -1.33 2.25
CA VAL A 24 11.63 -2.68 2.81
C VAL A 24 10.99 -3.79 1.96
N VAL A 25 10.49 -3.49 0.76
CA VAL A 25 9.83 -4.48 -0.11
C VAL A 25 10.73 -5.68 -0.46
N ASP A 26 12.04 -5.51 -0.33
CA ASP A 26 13.03 -6.57 -0.55
C ASP A 26 13.25 -7.51 0.65
N ASP A 27 12.75 -7.13 1.82
CA ASP A 27 12.78 -7.90 3.06
C ASP A 27 11.35 -8.38 3.41
N PRO A 28 11.01 -9.66 3.21
CA PRO A 28 9.65 -10.16 3.40
C PRO A 28 9.10 -9.94 4.81
N ASN A 29 9.93 -10.05 5.85
CA ASN A 29 9.49 -9.91 7.24
C ASN A 29 9.21 -8.44 7.55
N ASN A 30 10.17 -7.56 7.25
CA ASN A 30 9.99 -6.12 7.45
C ASN A 30 8.87 -5.54 6.57
N PHE A 31 8.69 -6.07 5.37
CA PHE A 31 7.58 -5.71 4.49
C PHE A 31 6.23 -6.11 5.09
N LEU A 32 6.10 -7.36 5.55
CA LEU A 32 4.87 -7.84 6.20
C LEU A 32 4.53 -7.02 7.45
N ASP A 33 5.51 -6.75 8.30
CA ASP A 33 5.32 -5.93 9.51
C ASP A 33 4.89 -4.50 9.16
N THR A 34 5.47 -3.92 8.11
CA THR A 34 5.08 -2.59 7.63
C THR A 34 3.67 -2.57 7.07
N MET A 35 3.29 -3.58 6.27
CA MET A 35 1.94 -3.72 5.72
C MET A 35 0.89 -3.91 6.82
N ASN A 36 1.16 -4.72 7.84
CA ASN A 36 0.30 -4.87 9.01
C ASN A 36 0.12 -3.52 9.75
N GLY A 37 1.18 -2.72 9.82
CA GLY A 37 1.13 -1.36 10.37
C GLY A 37 0.25 -0.41 9.57
N ILE A 38 0.30 -0.49 8.23
CA ILE A 38 -0.57 0.27 7.32
C ILE A 38 -2.03 -0.14 7.51
N GLU A 39 -2.33 -1.45 7.49
CA GLU A 39 -3.68 -1.97 7.68
C GLU A 39 -4.29 -1.54 9.01
N LYS A 40 -3.52 -1.62 10.10
CA LYS A 40 -3.96 -1.17 11.42
C LYS A 40 -4.23 0.33 11.45
N HIS A 41 -3.40 1.14 10.80
CA HIS A 41 -3.62 2.58 10.71
C HIS A 41 -4.91 2.89 9.93
N LEU A 42 -5.11 2.27 8.76
CA LEU A 42 -6.33 2.41 7.97
C LEU A 42 -7.57 1.99 8.76
N ALA A 43 -7.55 0.82 9.39
CA ALA A 43 -8.69 0.30 10.14
C ALA A 43 -9.11 1.20 11.32
N THR A 44 -8.17 1.97 11.87
CA THR A 44 -8.41 2.85 13.03
C THR A 44 -8.75 4.29 12.64
N ALA A 45 -8.00 4.87 11.70
CA ALA A 45 -8.11 6.29 11.36
C ALA A 45 -9.11 6.57 10.22
N TRP A 46 -9.33 5.62 9.30
CA TRP A 46 -10.19 5.84 8.15
C TRP A 46 -11.70 5.91 8.46
N PRO A 47 -12.29 5.04 9.30
CA PRO A 47 -13.74 5.06 9.53
C PRO A 47 -14.32 6.43 9.95
N PRO A 48 -13.78 7.13 10.97
CA PRO A 48 -14.31 8.43 11.36
C PRO A 48 -14.14 9.50 10.28
N LEU A 49 -13.01 9.48 9.54
CA LEU A 49 -12.78 10.38 8.41
C LEU A 49 -13.78 10.14 7.28
N ALA A 50 -14.04 8.89 6.94
CA ALA A 50 -14.98 8.53 5.90
C ALA A 50 -16.41 9.00 6.23
N ASP A 51 -16.81 8.93 7.50
CA ASP A 51 -18.12 9.42 7.93
C ASP A 51 -18.19 10.95 7.94
N ALA A 52 -17.13 11.64 8.36
CA ALA A 52 -17.04 13.09 8.27
C ALA A 52 -17.09 13.60 6.82
N ILE A 53 -16.36 12.94 5.91
CA ILE A 53 -16.36 13.24 4.47
C ILE A 53 -17.76 13.05 3.86
N LYS A 54 -18.52 12.04 4.29
CA LYS A 54 -19.89 11.84 3.80
C LYS A 54 -20.85 12.95 4.25
N GLN A 55 -20.62 13.53 5.44
CA GLN A 55 -21.49 14.55 6.02
C GLN A 55 -21.20 15.93 5.44
N ASP A 56 -19.93 16.32 5.37
CA ASP A 56 -19.51 17.68 5.05
C ASP A 56 -18.98 17.84 3.62
N GLY A 57 -18.80 16.73 2.91
CA GLY A 57 -18.17 16.69 1.60
C GLY A 57 -16.64 16.72 1.68
N LEU A 58 -16.01 16.65 0.50
CA LEU A 58 -14.56 16.63 0.36
C LEU A 58 -14.10 17.80 -0.51
N GLN A 59 -13.22 18.63 0.03
CA GLN A 59 -12.61 19.71 -0.76
C GLN A 59 -11.71 19.13 -1.88
N PRO A 60 -11.59 19.82 -3.04
CA PRO A 60 -10.81 19.33 -4.17
C PRO A 60 -9.35 18.98 -3.84
N GLU A 61 -8.69 19.78 -3.01
CA GLU A 61 -7.31 19.57 -2.57
C GLU A 61 -7.14 18.27 -1.76
N HIS A 62 -8.10 17.99 -0.89
CA HIS A 62 -8.12 16.78 -0.07
C HIS A 62 -8.44 15.54 -0.91
N ARG A 63 -9.27 15.69 -1.94
CA ARG A 63 -9.48 14.64 -2.95
C ARG A 63 -8.20 14.29 -3.68
N ALA A 64 -7.48 15.29 -4.19
CA ALA A 64 -6.21 15.06 -4.88
C ALA A 64 -5.18 14.36 -3.98
N ALA A 65 -5.14 14.72 -2.71
CA ALA A 65 -4.28 14.08 -1.72
C ALA A 65 -4.62 12.59 -1.51
N LEU A 66 -5.91 12.24 -1.40
CA LEU A 66 -6.35 10.85 -1.30
C LEU A 66 -6.10 10.06 -2.60
N GLU A 67 -6.28 10.68 -3.76
CA GLU A 67 -5.98 10.06 -5.06
C GLU A 67 -4.48 9.71 -5.16
N LYS A 68 -3.59 10.60 -4.73
CA LYS A 68 -2.14 10.32 -4.63
C LYS A 68 -1.84 9.10 -3.75
N ILE A 69 -2.50 8.98 -2.60
CA ILE A 69 -2.35 7.81 -1.71
C ILE A 69 -2.79 6.52 -2.42
N VAL A 70 -3.91 6.56 -3.14
CA VAL A 70 -4.39 5.41 -3.93
C VAL A 70 -3.36 5.01 -4.98
N ASP A 71 -2.78 5.98 -5.71
CA ASP A 71 -1.75 5.70 -6.71
C ASP A 71 -0.49 5.05 -6.09
N LEU A 72 -0.09 5.49 -4.89
CA LEU A 72 1.02 4.88 -4.15
C LEU A 72 0.71 3.43 -3.75
N LEU A 73 -0.51 3.14 -3.28
CA LEU A 73 -0.96 1.79 -2.95
C LEU A 73 -0.95 0.88 -4.19
N THR A 74 -1.49 1.36 -5.32
CA THR A 74 -1.49 0.61 -6.59
C THR A 74 -0.09 0.35 -7.11
N THR A 75 0.83 1.31 -6.95
CA THR A 75 2.24 1.15 -7.32
C THR A 75 2.91 0.07 -6.45
N LEU A 76 2.64 0.05 -5.15
CA LEU A 76 3.17 -0.95 -4.23
C LEU A 76 2.64 -2.36 -4.55
N GLU A 77 1.34 -2.47 -4.82
CA GLU A 77 0.68 -3.71 -5.28
C GLU A 77 1.29 -4.22 -6.59
N THR A 78 1.51 -3.33 -7.57
CA THR A 78 2.10 -3.69 -8.86
C THR A 78 3.53 -4.22 -8.69
N ARG A 79 4.35 -3.55 -7.87
CA ARG A 79 5.73 -3.98 -7.62
C ARG A 79 5.79 -5.34 -6.93
N THR A 80 4.97 -5.56 -5.90
CA THR A 80 4.91 -6.83 -5.17
C THR A 80 4.41 -7.97 -6.07
N ARG A 81 3.37 -7.76 -6.86
CA ARG A 81 2.89 -8.74 -7.86
C ARG A 81 3.93 -9.06 -8.93
N GLY A 82 4.58 -8.04 -9.50
CA GLY A 82 5.61 -8.25 -10.52
C GLY A 82 6.74 -9.17 -10.05
N ARG A 83 7.13 -9.05 -8.77
CA ARG A 83 8.11 -9.95 -8.16
C ARG A 83 7.59 -11.37 -7.96
N LEU A 84 6.34 -11.53 -7.51
CA LEU A 84 5.72 -12.86 -7.37
C LEU A 84 5.66 -13.58 -8.72
N VAL A 85 5.27 -12.88 -9.79
CA VAL A 85 5.26 -13.42 -11.16
C VAL A 85 6.66 -13.87 -11.56
N TRP A 86 7.67 -13.01 -11.43
CA TRP A 86 9.04 -13.36 -11.79
C TRP A 86 9.59 -14.58 -11.02
N LEU A 87 9.31 -14.67 -9.71
CA LEU A 87 9.73 -15.82 -8.90
C LEU A 87 9.05 -17.12 -9.34
N ASN A 88 7.77 -17.06 -9.72
CA ASN A 88 7.04 -18.20 -10.25
C ASN A 88 7.59 -18.64 -11.60
N ASP A 89 7.77 -17.70 -12.55
CA ASP A 89 8.33 -17.98 -13.87
C ASP A 89 9.73 -18.61 -13.78
N PHE A 90 10.56 -18.10 -12.87
CA PHE A 90 11.89 -18.67 -12.61
C PHE A 90 11.79 -20.08 -12.02
N GLY A 91 10.85 -20.31 -11.09
CA GLY A 91 10.57 -21.64 -10.53
C GLY A 91 10.11 -22.64 -11.59
N ASP A 92 9.20 -22.23 -12.48
CA ASP A 92 8.71 -23.04 -13.59
C ASP A 92 9.83 -23.39 -14.57
N TYR A 93 10.68 -22.42 -14.91
CA TYR A 93 11.88 -22.63 -15.72
C TYR A 93 12.82 -23.68 -15.11
N MET A 94 13.10 -23.57 -13.80
CA MET A 94 13.94 -24.54 -13.10
C MET A 94 13.33 -25.94 -13.08
N ARG A 95 12.00 -26.07 -12.85
CA ARG A 95 11.31 -27.37 -12.86
C ARG A 95 11.38 -28.01 -14.24
N ALA A 96 11.10 -27.25 -15.30
CA ALA A 96 11.20 -27.73 -16.67
C ALA A 96 12.59 -28.27 -16.99
N ALA A 97 13.65 -27.56 -16.58
CA ALA A 97 15.03 -27.99 -16.78
C ALA A 97 15.40 -29.28 -16.01
N LEU A 98 14.78 -29.51 -14.85
CA LEU A 98 15.00 -30.72 -14.03
C LEU A 98 14.20 -31.93 -14.53
N GLU A 99 13.03 -31.70 -15.13
CA GLU A 99 12.19 -32.73 -15.76
C GLU A 99 12.75 -33.19 -17.10
N THR A 100 13.51 -32.33 -17.79
CA THR A 100 14.36 -32.74 -18.91
C THR A 100 15.60 -33.51 -18.42
N ARG A 101 15.43 -34.78 -18.04
CA ARG A 101 16.53 -35.76 -18.10
C ARG A 101 16.54 -36.45 -19.47
N PRO A 102 17.72 -36.76 -20.03
CA PRO A 102 17.86 -37.57 -21.25
C PRO A 102 17.32 -39.00 -21.09
#